data_AF-A0AA35SUB8-F1
#
_entry.id   AF-A0AA35SUB8-F1
#
_cell.length_a   1.000
_cell.length_b   1.000
_cell.length_c   1.000
_cell.angle_alpha   90.00
_cell.angle_beta   90.00
_cell.angle_gamma   90.00
#
_symmetry.space_group_name_H-M   'P 1'
#
loop_
_entity.id
_entity.type
_entity.pdbx_description
1 polymer ?
#
loop_
_entity_poly.entity_id
_entity_poly.type
_entity_poly.pdbx_seq_one_letter_code
_entity_poly.pdbx_strand_id
1 'polypeptide(L)'
;MFRRVYIPASDGELGSQAREVIRLLYGHFCAHPGEIPAEYHIRQDSVERMALDYVSSMTDHFALRIAEEIRPGIAALSTALYR
;
A
#
# COMPACT_ATOMS: atom_id res chain seq x y z
N MET A 1 -2.12 24.10 -15.03
CA MET A 1 -2.05 24.03 -13.56
C MET A 1 -1.15 22.90 -13.03
N PHE A 2 -0.28 22.27 -13.84
CA PHE A 2 0.44 21.05 -13.44
C PHE A 2 1.87 21.24 -12.90
N ARG A 3 2.54 22.36 -13.22
CA ARG A 3 4.01 22.47 -13.12
C ARG A 3 4.57 22.97 -11.78
N ARG A 4 3.72 23.49 -10.88
CA ARG A 4 4.15 24.09 -9.59
C ARG A 4 3.49 23.48 -8.35
N VAL A 5 2.57 22.53 -8.53
CA VAL A 5 1.79 21.94 -7.43
C VAL A 5 2.16 20.47 -7.22
N TYR A 6 2.46 19.75 -8.30
CA TYR A 6 2.99 18.39 -8.21
C TYR A 6 4.52 18.45 -8.28
N ILE A 7 5.18 18.29 -7.15
CA ILE A 7 6.45 17.56 -7.14
C ILE A 7 6.08 16.16 -7.62
N PRO A 8 6.77 15.58 -8.63
CA PRO A 8 6.52 14.19 -9.00
C PRO A 8 6.65 13.35 -7.73
N ALA A 9 5.56 12.77 -7.27
CA ALA A 9 5.51 12.00 -6.02
C ALA A 9 6.44 10.78 -6.04
N SER A 10 7.16 10.54 -7.14
CA SER A 10 8.13 9.46 -7.34
C SER A 10 9.60 9.87 -7.17
N ASP A 11 9.96 11.16 -7.16
CA ASP A 11 11.37 11.58 -7.17
C ASP A 11 11.97 11.83 -5.77
N GLY A 12 11.14 11.84 -4.73
CA GLY A 12 11.57 11.98 -3.33
C GLY A 12 11.63 10.65 -2.59
N GLU A 13 12.37 10.61 -1.47
CA GLU A 13 12.51 9.44 -0.60
C GLU A 13 11.15 8.91 -0.11
N LEU A 14 10.19 9.81 0.14
CA LEU A 14 8.80 9.47 0.47
C LEU A 14 8.09 8.69 -0.66
N GLY A 15 8.35 9.06 -1.91
CA GLY A 15 7.82 8.38 -3.08
C GLY A 15 8.36 6.97 -3.25
N SER A 16 9.67 6.82 -3.01
CA SER A 16 10.33 5.51 -2.98
C SER A 16 9.72 4.63 -1.89
N GLN A 17 9.59 5.16 -0.68
CA GLN A 17 8.99 4.44 0.44
C GLN A 17 7.53 4.05 0.17
N ALA A 18 6.71 4.98 -0.34
CA ALA A 18 5.31 4.69 -0.68
C ALA A 18 5.22 3.56 -1.72
N ARG A 19 6.07 3.57 -2.75
CA ARG A 19 6.12 2.48 -3.74
C ARG A 19 6.53 1.15 -3.11
N GLU A 20 7.44 1.17 -2.14
CA GLU A 20 7.86 -0.02 -1.42
C GLU A 20 6.73 -0.59 -0.53
N VAL A 21 6.00 0.29 0.17
CA VAL A 21 4.79 -0.08 0.93
C VAL A 21 3.77 -0.77 0.04
N ILE A 22 3.43 -0.18 -1.11
CA ILE A 22 2.44 -0.77 -2.03
C ILE A 22 2.91 -2.13 -2.57
N ARG A 23 4.20 -2.27 -2.91
CA ARG A 23 4.77 -3.56 -3.34
C ARG A 23 4.71 -4.61 -2.25
N LEU A 24 5.02 -4.25 -1.01
CA LEU A 24 4.95 -5.16 0.14
C LEU A 24 3.51 -5.65 0.32
N LEU A 25 2.55 -4.72 0.42
CA LEU A 25 1.14 -5.05 0.66
C LEU A 25 0.57 -5.93 -0.46
N TYR A 26 0.80 -5.54 -1.72
CA TYR A 26 0.32 -6.31 -2.86
C TYR A 26 0.92 -7.72 -2.90
N GLY A 27 2.24 -7.84 -2.72
CA GLY A 27 2.91 -9.13 -2.68
C GLY A 27 2.42 -10.01 -1.52
N HIS A 28 2.22 -9.42 -0.34
CA HIS A 28 1.73 -10.13 0.85
C HIS A 28 0.32 -10.69 0.64
N PHE A 29 -0.63 -9.88 0.16
CA PHE A 29 -2.00 -10.34 -0.06
C PHE A 29 -2.14 -11.29 -1.25
N CYS A 30 -1.26 -11.19 -2.25
CA CYS A 30 -1.17 -12.21 -3.29
C CYS A 30 -0.68 -13.56 -2.74
N ALA A 31 0.26 -13.56 -1.78
CA ALA A 31 0.76 -14.77 -1.15
C ALA A 31 -0.21 -15.34 -0.09
N HIS A 32 -1.01 -14.47 0.54
CA HIS A 32 -1.93 -14.82 1.64
C HIS A 32 -3.37 -14.33 1.36
N PRO A 33 -4.04 -14.84 0.31
CA PRO A 33 -5.39 -14.36 -0.07
C PRO A 33 -6.44 -14.57 1.03
N GLY A 34 -6.22 -15.50 1.97
CA GLY A 34 -7.12 -15.71 3.12
C GLY A 34 -7.15 -14.56 4.13
N GLU A 35 -6.16 -13.65 4.10
CA GLU A 35 -6.14 -12.45 4.95
C GLU A 35 -6.93 -11.28 4.34
N ILE A 36 -7.29 -11.38 3.06
CA ILE A 36 -8.16 -10.41 2.40
C ILE A 36 -9.59 -10.58 2.94
N PRO A 37 -10.30 -9.49 3.31
CA PRO A 37 -11.69 -9.58 3.78
C PRO A 37 -12.61 -10.27 2.77
N ALA A 38 -13.54 -11.09 3.28
CA ALA A 38 -14.43 -11.94 2.46
C ALA A 38 -15.26 -11.17 1.41
N GLU A 39 -15.53 -9.88 1.63
CA GLU A 39 -16.22 -9.00 0.67
C GLU A 39 -15.46 -8.82 -0.66
N TYR A 40 -14.14 -9.03 -0.67
CA TYR A 40 -13.33 -9.02 -1.89
C TYR A 40 -13.19 -10.42 -2.52
N HIS A 41 -13.66 -11.50 -1.88
CA HIS A 41 -13.56 -12.87 -2.40
C HIS A 41 -14.63 -13.15 -3.46
N ILE A 42 -14.46 -12.54 -4.63
CA ILE A 42 -15.36 -12.71 -5.77
C ILE A 42 -14.95 -13.96 -6.55
N ARG A 43 -15.88 -14.90 -6.73
CA ARG A 43 -15.63 -16.25 -7.29
C ARG A 43 -14.96 -16.30 -8.68
N GLN A 44 -14.98 -15.19 -9.43
CA GLN A 44 -14.38 -15.09 -10.77
C GLN A 44 -13.09 -14.26 -10.82
N ASP A 45 -12.74 -13.58 -9.72
CA ASP A 45 -11.57 -12.74 -9.67
C ASP A 45 -10.33 -13.55 -9.31
N SER A 46 -9.20 -13.18 -9.91
CA SER A 46 -7.92 -13.76 -9.56
C SER A 46 -7.43 -13.20 -8.23
N VAL A 47 -6.50 -13.91 -7.58
CA VAL A 47 -5.89 -13.44 -6.33
C VAL A 47 -5.25 -12.07 -6.48
N GLU A 48 -4.63 -11.82 -7.64
CA GLU A 48 -4.03 -10.53 -8.00
C GLU A 48 -5.08 -9.42 -8.07
N ARG A 49 -6.27 -9.71 -8.60
CA ARG A 49 -7.38 -8.75 -8.68
C ARG A 49 -7.91 -8.42 -7.29
N MET A 50 -8.15 -9.44 -6.46
CA MET A 50 -8.59 -9.27 -5.09
C MET A 50 -7.59 -8.45 -4.26
N ALA A 51 -6.30 -8.78 -4.37
CA ALA A 51 -5.23 -8.04 -3.69
C ALA A 51 -5.12 -6.60 -4.19
N LEU A 52 -5.25 -6.37 -5.51
CA LEU A 52 -5.25 -5.03 -6.08
C LEU A 52 -6.41 -4.19 -5.54
N ASP A 53 -7.63 -4.71 -5.60
CA ASP A 53 -8.83 -3.98 -5.20
C ASP A 53 -8.79 -3.70 -3.69
N TYR A 54 -8.31 -4.65 -2.87
CA TYR A 54 -8.13 -4.45 -1.43
C TYR A 54 -7.04 -3.43 -1.08
N VAL A 55 -5.85 -3.51 -1.71
CA VAL A 55 -4.77 -2.55 -1.46
C VAL A 55 -5.18 -1.14 -1.92
N SER A 56 -5.90 -1.03 -3.04
CA SER A 56 -6.35 0.26 -3.57
C SER A 56 -7.44 0.93 -2.73
N SER A 57 -8.18 0.17 -1.92
CA SER A 57 -9.22 0.70 -1.04
C SER A 57 -8.67 1.19 0.31
N MET A 58 -7.40 0.91 0.62
CA MET A 58 -6.79 1.32 1.87
C MET A 58 -6.62 2.84 1.94
N THR A 59 -6.90 3.41 3.10
CA THR A 59 -6.42 4.77 3.42
C THR A 59 -4.93 4.73 3.68
N ASP A 60 -4.23 5.85 3.46
CA ASP A 60 -2.78 5.94 3.71
C ASP A 60 -2.40 5.46 5.11
N HIS A 61 -3.11 5.94 6.14
CA HIS A 61 -2.85 5.55 7.53
C HIS A 61 -3.05 4.04 7.76
N PHE A 62 -4.09 3.44 7.18
CA PHE A 62 -4.33 2.01 7.30
C PHE A 62 -3.25 1.20 6.60
N ALA A 63 -2.87 1.59 5.38
CA ALA A 63 -1.82 0.94 4.60
C ALA A 63 -0.46 0.98 5.33
N LEU A 64 -0.08 2.14 5.89
CA LEU A 64 1.16 2.28 6.65
C LEU A 64 1.16 1.40 7.91
N ARG A 65 0.05 1.35 8.66
CA ARG A 65 -0.07 0.49 9.85
C ARG A 65 0.10 -0.98 9.51
N ILE A 66 -0.61 -1.48 8.48
CA ILE A 66 -0.51 -2.88 8.05
C ILE A 66 0.90 -3.19 7.53
N ALA A 67 1.49 -2.27 6.75
CA ALA A 67 2.84 -2.47 6.23
C ALA A 67 3.88 -2.56 7.37
N GLU A 68 3.74 -1.75 8.42
CA GLU A 68 4.57 -1.84 9.63
C GLU A 68 4.36 -3.14 10.41
N GLU A 69 3.14 -3.67 10.45
CA GLU A 69 2.85 -4.99 11.06
C GLU A 69 3.52 -6.13 10.29
N ILE A 70 3.54 -6.06 8.96
CA ILE A 70 4.17 -7.07 8.09
C ILE A 70 5.70 -6.92 8.10
N ARG A 71 6.21 -5.69 8.02
CA ARG A 71 7.63 -5.38 7.97
C ARG A 71 7.94 -4.08 8.72
N PRO A 72 8.32 -4.18 10.01
CA PRO A 72 8.63 -3.01 10.83
C PRO A 72 9.72 -2.13 10.21
N GLY A 73 9.50 -0.81 10.21
CA GLY A 73 10.41 0.21 9.70
C GLY A 73 10.25 0.56 8.21
N ILE A 74 9.36 -0.10 7.48
CA ILE A 74 9.09 0.23 6.06
C ILE A 74 8.51 1.64 5.87
N ALA A 75 7.79 2.17 6.85
CA ALA A 75 7.12 3.45 6.81
C ALA A 75 7.87 4.56 7.56
N ALA A 76 9.15 4.36 7.92
CA ALA A 76 9.90 5.22 8.83
C ALA A 76 9.88 6.73 8.46
N LEU A 77 10.01 7.08 7.17
CA LEU A 77 9.95 8.46 6.68
C LEU A 77 8.54 9.05 6.81
N SER A 78 7.50 8.24 6.63
CA SER A 78 6.12 8.70 6.81
C SER A 78 5.80 8.87 8.30
N THR A 79 6.21 7.93 9.15
CA THR A 79 5.99 8.02 10.61
C THR A 79 6.68 9.24 11.22
N ALA A 80 7.82 9.67 10.68
CA ALA A 80 8.51 10.87 11.11
C ALA A 80 7.77 12.19 10.76
N LEU A 81 6.92 12.19 9.73
CA LEU A 81 6.18 13.38 9.28
C LEU A 81 4.82 13.57 9.98
N TYR A 82 4.29 12.52 10.61
CA TYR A 82 3.02 12.55 11.34
C TYR A 82 3.18 12.66 12.88
N ARG A 83 4.41 12.93 13.35
CA ARG A 83 4.67 13.39 14.72
C ARG A 83 4.62 14.92 14.79
#